data_AF-A0A3G9JMV0-F1
#
_entry.id   AF-A0A3G9JMV0-F1
#
_cell.length_a   1.000
_cell.length_b   1.000
_cell.length_c   1.000
_cell.angle_alpha   90.00
_cell.angle_beta   90.00
_cell.angle_gamma   90.00
#
_symmetry.space_group_name_H-M   'P 1'
#
loop_
_entity.id
_entity.type
_entity.pdbx_description
1 polymer ?
#
loop_
_entity_poly.entity_id
_entity_poly.type
_entity_poly.pdbx_seq_one_letter_code
_entity_poly.pdbx_strand_id
1 'polypeptide(L)'
;MTNTEKTYTNTATWGDSKSSQETTVTRTVKEISKGVEQNGSNLEYSLEINPAGKDLNPGADTLTLDDTLTIPNDVKAYLDLESIKLYRFDHSKDKHRGVIISPSLYKFKYDSKNHKIHVELQDRMPCVLVYTYTIVANKNGNYYISNNANLAGVFDTQYGDNFNINLSSASGSQSKVVLTKVDEDNSTKLLSDAGFSIEKREKVDGKWTWVWQDPKDVASTQAPTKEVTIDQDSQVKKNVLVTGSDKNKGKISFTKLSENALYRIKEVSAPEGYRLSDQYYYVIKKEKDGNITEDNLINNLDTDVKKEIDASQDQNKIKSKINFFESTGGSFYVSNKYARLTINKSWVDKDGNVITPTSNEVSLSLYRYKLLNENSTVNVKVNVTNLQYKNETFTLTKGSKIIAKITDINDLGTIKDENGINYGKTYVMGPFSSDTDVNISIENGGYSLKFESVAPSPILDKNNGEFVGNIKLLKDKNWIYSDDNLPSQDDKGNKYVYAVKETSIKGESMSDYKVIYMGNYIQAGTINVTNQETGDKKYTLPSTGGIGTKKYYLLGTLLSMLGVIYILMKLGKGGLFRKEDHS
;
A
#
# COMPACT_ATOMS: atom_id res chain seq x y z
N MET A 1 -0.84 -22.06 -22.59
CA MET A 1 0.50 -22.40 -22.10
C MET A 1 0.57 -21.99 -20.66
N THR A 2 0.95 -22.88 -19.75
CA THR A 2 1.26 -22.51 -18.37
C THR A 2 2.67 -21.88 -18.36
N ASN A 3 2.96 -20.97 -17.44
CA ASN A 3 4.29 -20.33 -17.36
C ASN A 3 5.41 -21.30 -16.96
N THR A 4 5.06 -22.55 -16.66
CA THR A 4 5.96 -23.63 -16.26
C THR A 4 6.14 -24.70 -17.32
N GLU A 5 5.32 -24.73 -18.39
CA GLU A 5 5.35 -25.79 -19.39
C GLU A 5 5.18 -25.26 -20.80
N LYS A 6 6.03 -25.76 -21.70
CA LYS A 6 5.89 -25.52 -23.14
C LYS A 6 5.92 -26.83 -23.90
N THR A 7 4.85 -27.09 -24.64
CA THR A 7 4.73 -28.25 -25.52
C THR A 7 5.22 -27.89 -26.91
N TYR A 8 6.15 -28.68 -27.42
CA TYR A 8 6.68 -28.59 -28.78
C TYR A 8 6.10 -29.73 -29.60
N THR A 9 5.47 -29.40 -30.72
CA THR A 9 4.93 -30.40 -31.65
C THR A 9 5.86 -30.51 -32.84
N ASN A 10 6.59 -31.62 -32.95
CA ASN A 10 7.36 -31.95 -34.13
C ASN A 10 6.43 -32.67 -35.12
N THR A 11 6.33 -32.16 -36.34
CA THR A 11 5.45 -32.69 -37.37
C THR A 11 6.29 -33.14 -38.56
N ALA A 12 6.22 -34.42 -38.91
CA ALA A 12 6.82 -34.98 -40.11
C ALA A 12 5.76 -35.24 -41.19
N THR A 13 6.04 -34.83 -42.42
CA THR A 13 5.17 -35.05 -43.59
C THR A 13 5.94 -35.78 -44.68
N TRP A 14 5.34 -36.83 -45.25
CA TRP A 14 5.87 -37.58 -46.39
C TRP A 14 4.70 -37.94 -47.32
N GLY A 15 4.75 -37.49 -48.58
CA GLY A 15 3.61 -37.60 -49.49
C GLY A 15 2.34 -36.96 -48.91
N ASP A 16 1.23 -37.70 -48.95
CA ASP A 16 -0.06 -37.30 -48.35
C ASP A 16 -0.16 -37.64 -46.85
N SER A 17 0.87 -38.25 -46.26
CA SER A 17 0.85 -38.70 -44.87
C SER A 17 1.53 -37.71 -43.93
N LYS A 18 0.92 -37.51 -42.76
CA LYS A 18 1.39 -36.62 -41.70
C LYS A 18 1.45 -37.38 -40.37
N SER A 19 2.56 -37.26 -39.66
CA SER A 19 2.72 -37.76 -38.29
C SER A 19 3.22 -36.64 -37.39
N SER A 20 2.78 -36.61 -36.13
CA SER A 20 3.16 -35.57 -35.17
C SER A 20 3.53 -36.21 -33.83
N GLN A 21 4.56 -35.68 -33.19
CA GLN A 21 4.95 -36.05 -31.83
C GLN A 21 5.06 -34.80 -30.97
N GLU A 22 4.55 -34.87 -29.75
CA GLU A 22 4.62 -33.78 -28.79
C GLU A 22 5.67 -34.07 -27.71
N THR A 23 6.42 -33.04 -27.33
CA THR A 23 7.33 -33.08 -26.17
C THR A 23 7.04 -31.87 -25.30
N THR A 24 6.68 -32.11 -24.03
CA THR A 24 6.46 -31.05 -23.05
C THR A 24 7.72 -30.83 -22.23
N VAL A 25 8.22 -29.61 -22.23
CA VAL A 25 9.36 -29.18 -21.41
C VAL A 25 8.83 -28.44 -20.19
N THR A 26 9.10 -28.98 -19.01
CA THR A 26 8.78 -28.36 -17.71
C THR A 26 9.96 -27.51 -17.23
N ARG A 27 9.69 -26.32 -16.68
CA ARG A 27 10.70 -25.43 -16.09
C ARG A 27 10.31 -25.07 -14.66
N THR A 28 11.27 -25.21 -13.75
CA THR A 28 11.13 -24.68 -12.39
C THR A 28 11.35 -23.18 -12.41
N VAL A 29 10.33 -22.42 -12.00
CA VAL A 29 10.41 -20.97 -11.79
C VAL A 29 10.34 -20.67 -10.30
N LYS A 30 11.15 -19.72 -9.83
CA LYS A 30 11.13 -19.27 -8.44
C LYS A 30 9.84 -18.49 -8.16
N GLU A 31 9.34 -18.55 -6.94
CA GLU A 31 8.15 -17.82 -6.48
C GLU A 31 8.36 -16.30 -6.52
N ILE A 32 9.59 -15.86 -6.26
CA ILE A 32 10.02 -14.48 -6.44
C ILE A 32 11.45 -14.44 -7.00
N SER A 33 11.69 -13.54 -7.96
CA SER A 33 13.02 -13.25 -8.48
C SER A 33 13.21 -11.74 -8.60
N LYS A 34 14.45 -11.27 -8.46
CA LYS A 34 14.77 -9.83 -8.46
C LYS A 34 16.00 -9.55 -9.31
N GLY A 35 15.88 -8.53 -10.16
CA GLY A 35 16.97 -7.99 -10.96
C GLY A 35 17.02 -6.47 -10.86
N VAL A 36 18.11 -5.90 -11.34
CA VAL A 36 18.31 -4.45 -11.42
C VAL A 36 19.14 -4.10 -12.64
N GLU A 37 18.83 -2.95 -13.24
CA GLU A 37 19.61 -2.34 -14.30
C GLU A 37 19.99 -0.92 -13.91
N GLN A 38 21.27 -0.59 -14.06
CA GLN A 38 21.78 0.75 -13.80
C GLN A 38 21.82 1.57 -15.10
N ASN A 39 21.28 2.79 -15.05
CA ASN A 39 21.43 3.80 -16.08
C ASN A 39 21.84 5.14 -15.46
N GLY A 40 23.15 5.42 -15.47
CA GLY A 40 23.72 6.56 -14.74
C GLY A 40 23.44 6.46 -13.24
N SER A 41 22.78 7.48 -12.69
CA SER A 41 22.36 7.52 -11.28
C SER A 41 21.03 6.81 -11.00
N ASN A 42 20.38 6.23 -12.01
CA ASN A 42 19.10 5.55 -11.85
C ASN A 42 19.29 4.04 -11.75
N LEU A 43 18.63 3.41 -10.78
CA LEU A 43 18.55 1.96 -10.60
C LEU A 43 17.11 1.51 -10.86
N GLU A 44 16.87 0.84 -11.99
CA GLU A 44 15.58 0.21 -12.31
C GLU A 44 15.56 -1.22 -11.76
N TYR A 45 14.70 -1.48 -10.77
CA TYR A 45 14.48 -2.82 -10.24
C TYR A 45 13.32 -3.50 -10.98
N SER A 46 13.45 -4.81 -11.16
CA SER A 46 12.41 -5.68 -11.74
C SER A 46 12.23 -6.89 -10.84
N LEU A 47 11.01 -7.11 -10.35
CA LEU A 47 10.65 -8.26 -9.52
C LEU A 47 9.64 -9.12 -10.25
N GLU A 48 9.98 -10.38 -10.51
CA GLU A 48 9.02 -11.37 -11.00
C GLU A 48 8.35 -12.01 -9.80
N ILE A 49 7.01 -11.99 -9.77
CA ILE A 49 6.20 -12.35 -8.61
C ILE A 49 5.25 -13.47 -9.05
N ASN A 50 5.33 -14.59 -8.34
CA ASN A 50 4.57 -15.80 -8.57
C ASN A 50 4.43 -16.18 -10.06
N PRO A 51 5.54 -16.32 -10.83
CA PRO A 51 5.46 -16.59 -12.26
C PRO A 51 4.64 -17.84 -12.60
N ALA A 52 4.67 -18.86 -11.75
CA ALA A 52 3.88 -20.09 -11.91
C ALA A 52 2.37 -19.93 -11.66
N GLY A 53 1.92 -18.83 -11.03
CA GLY A 53 0.52 -18.61 -10.69
C GLY A 53 0.00 -19.57 -9.63
N LYS A 54 0.88 -20.00 -8.70
CA LYS A 54 0.53 -20.90 -7.60
C LYS A 54 -0.38 -20.19 -6.60
N ASP A 55 -1.14 -20.99 -5.86
CA ASP A 55 -1.83 -20.54 -4.65
C ASP A 55 -0.81 -20.39 -3.52
N LEU A 56 -0.35 -19.17 -3.26
CA LEU A 56 0.67 -18.92 -2.24
C LEU A 56 0.05 -18.57 -0.89
N ASN A 57 -1.23 -18.20 -0.85
CA ASN A 57 -1.96 -17.88 0.36
C ASN A 57 -3.34 -18.58 0.37
N PRO A 58 -3.41 -19.87 0.72
CA PRO A 58 -4.68 -20.61 0.71
C PRO A 58 -5.77 -20.05 1.64
N GLY A 59 -5.41 -19.16 2.57
CA GLY A 59 -6.34 -18.51 3.49
C GLY A 59 -6.95 -17.19 2.99
N ALA A 60 -6.45 -16.62 1.89
CA ALA A 60 -6.96 -15.36 1.33
C ALA A 60 -6.64 -15.16 -0.16
N ASP A 61 -7.48 -14.41 -0.87
CA ASP A 61 -7.31 -14.14 -2.30
C ASP A 61 -6.25 -13.06 -2.63
N THR A 62 -5.44 -12.65 -1.66
CA THR A 62 -4.45 -11.56 -1.77
C THR A 62 -3.09 -11.97 -1.22
N LEU A 63 -2.04 -11.42 -1.84
CA LEU A 63 -0.65 -11.50 -1.41
C LEU A 63 -0.11 -10.13 -1.04
N THR A 64 0.80 -10.11 -0.08
CA THR A 64 1.59 -8.93 0.27
C THR A 64 3.04 -9.11 -0.18
N LEU A 65 3.64 -8.03 -0.66
CA LEU A 65 5.05 -7.94 -0.99
C LEU A 65 5.64 -6.75 -0.24
N ASP A 66 6.67 -6.99 0.54
CA ASP A 66 7.47 -5.95 1.20
C ASP A 66 8.85 -5.90 0.56
N ASP A 67 9.31 -4.72 0.16
CA ASP A 67 10.60 -4.52 -0.52
C ASP A 67 11.35 -3.35 0.13
N THR A 68 12.58 -3.58 0.58
CA THR A 68 13.35 -2.62 1.38
C THR A 68 14.71 -2.36 0.75
N LEU A 69 14.95 -1.11 0.35
CA LEU A 69 16.24 -0.64 -0.15
C LEU A 69 17.13 -0.23 1.03
N THR A 70 18.33 -0.80 1.11
CA THR A 70 19.37 -0.41 2.06
C THR A 70 20.46 0.37 1.33
N ILE A 71 20.74 1.58 1.81
CA ILE A 71 21.76 2.48 1.27
C ILE A 71 22.78 2.88 2.35
N PRO A 72 24.03 3.20 1.97
CA PRO A 72 25.01 3.79 2.87
C PRO A 72 24.59 5.19 3.37
N ASN A 73 25.14 5.61 4.52
CA ASN A 73 24.77 6.89 5.16
C ASN A 73 25.05 8.14 4.32
N ASP A 74 26.04 8.09 3.42
CA ASP A 74 26.44 9.20 2.54
C ASP A 74 25.73 9.19 1.18
N VAL A 75 24.74 8.32 1.03
CA VAL A 75 23.90 8.17 -0.15
C VAL A 75 22.46 8.48 0.20
N LYS A 76 21.73 9.11 -0.72
CA LYS A 76 20.28 9.31 -0.66
C LYS A 76 19.64 8.62 -1.86
N ALA A 77 18.44 8.09 -1.66
CA ALA A 77 17.66 7.44 -2.72
C ALA A 77 16.26 8.06 -2.81
N TYR A 78 15.83 8.38 -4.03
CA TYR A 78 14.53 8.95 -4.33
C TYR A 78 13.79 8.02 -5.29
N LEU A 79 12.74 7.36 -4.82
CA LEU A 79 11.87 6.53 -5.66
C LEU A 79 11.16 7.41 -6.70
N ASP A 80 11.13 7.06 -7.96
CA ASP A 80 10.23 7.69 -8.93
C ASP A 80 8.87 7.00 -8.91
N LEU A 81 7.88 7.63 -8.30
CA LEU A 81 6.53 7.05 -8.20
C LEU A 81 5.85 6.85 -9.57
N GLU A 82 6.24 7.63 -10.58
CA GLU A 82 5.66 7.51 -11.94
C GLU A 82 6.29 6.35 -12.73
N SER A 83 7.47 5.87 -12.32
CA SER A 83 8.08 4.70 -12.96
C SER A 83 7.49 3.37 -12.48
N ILE A 84 6.72 3.39 -11.38
CA ILE A 84 6.07 2.21 -10.82
C ILE A 84 5.06 1.66 -11.83
N LYS A 85 5.32 0.44 -12.30
CA LYS A 85 4.43 -0.29 -13.20
C LYS A 85 4.38 -1.75 -12.78
N LEU A 86 3.17 -2.31 -12.80
CA LEU A 86 2.95 -3.74 -12.62
C LEU A 86 2.54 -4.32 -13.97
N TYR A 87 3.25 -5.34 -14.44
CA TYR A 87 2.95 -6.03 -15.69
C TYR A 87 2.47 -7.44 -15.41
N ARG A 88 1.67 -8.01 -16.31
CA ARG A 88 1.47 -9.46 -16.37
C ARG A 88 2.79 -10.11 -16.72
N PHE A 89 3.13 -11.19 -16.03
CA PHE A 89 4.28 -11.98 -16.38
C PHE A 89 4.01 -12.71 -17.71
N ASP A 90 4.85 -12.47 -18.70
CA ASP A 90 4.78 -13.14 -20.01
C ASP A 90 6.18 -13.59 -20.43
N HIS A 91 6.42 -14.90 -20.40
CA HIS A 91 7.71 -15.49 -20.71
C HIS A 91 8.20 -15.22 -22.15
N SER A 92 7.30 -14.84 -23.06
CA SER A 92 7.62 -14.56 -24.46
C SER A 92 8.10 -13.13 -24.71
N LYS A 93 7.97 -12.24 -23.71
CA LYS A 93 8.28 -10.82 -23.84
C LYS A 93 9.64 -10.48 -23.23
N ASP A 94 10.24 -9.41 -23.75
CA ASP A 94 11.45 -8.84 -23.17
C ASP A 94 11.24 -8.52 -21.68
N LYS A 95 12.23 -8.89 -20.85
CA LYS A 95 12.18 -8.78 -19.38
C LYS A 95 10.91 -9.38 -18.73
N HIS A 96 10.25 -10.30 -19.43
CA HIS A 96 8.97 -10.91 -19.07
C HIS A 96 7.80 -9.93 -18.84
N ARG A 97 7.87 -8.73 -19.43
CA ARG A 97 6.87 -7.66 -19.26
C ARG A 97 5.77 -7.79 -20.31
N GLY A 98 4.63 -8.34 -19.91
CA GLY A 98 3.42 -8.41 -20.72
C GLY A 98 2.59 -7.13 -20.66
N VAL A 99 1.27 -7.28 -20.57
CA VAL A 99 0.30 -6.18 -20.43
C VAL A 99 0.46 -5.47 -19.08
N ILE A 100 0.31 -4.14 -19.04
CA ILE A 100 0.26 -3.36 -17.79
C ILE A 100 -1.03 -3.71 -17.02
N ILE A 101 -0.87 -4.12 -15.76
CA ILE A 101 -1.97 -4.38 -14.83
C ILE A 101 -2.55 -3.04 -14.35
N SER A 102 -3.87 -2.94 -14.36
CA SER A 102 -4.58 -1.76 -13.87
C SER A 102 -4.26 -1.46 -12.39
N PRO A 103 -3.99 -0.20 -12.02
CA PRO A 103 -3.86 0.23 -10.62
C PRO A 103 -5.08 -0.05 -9.74
N SER A 104 -6.24 -0.38 -10.32
CA SER A 104 -7.41 -0.82 -9.55
C SER A 104 -7.26 -2.21 -8.93
N LEU A 105 -6.29 -3.00 -9.39
CA LEU A 105 -6.07 -4.40 -9.01
C LEU A 105 -4.95 -4.61 -7.99
N TYR A 106 -4.29 -3.54 -7.55
CA TYR A 106 -3.26 -3.59 -6.51
C TYR A 106 -3.22 -2.30 -5.69
N LYS A 107 -2.61 -2.35 -4.52
CA LYS A 107 -2.25 -1.17 -3.73
C LYS A 107 -0.75 -1.09 -3.58
N PHE A 108 -0.23 0.14 -3.54
CA PHE A 108 1.19 0.40 -3.39
C PHE A 108 1.39 1.48 -2.34
N LYS A 109 2.21 1.22 -1.32
CA LYS A 109 2.62 2.19 -0.31
C LYS A 109 4.13 2.31 -0.29
N TYR A 110 4.62 3.52 -0.08
CA TYR A 110 6.05 3.79 0.07
C TYR A 110 6.32 4.56 1.36
N ASP A 111 7.13 3.96 2.23
CA ASP A 111 7.78 4.62 3.36
C ASP A 111 9.13 5.16 2.88
N SER A 112 9.16 6.47 2.61
CA SER A 112 10.36 7.12 2.10
C SER A 112 11.48 7.25 3.12
N LYS A 113 11.17 7.17 4.42
CA LYS A 113 12.17 7.29 5.49
C LYS A 113 12.98 6.02 5.63
N ASN A 114 12.31 4.87 5.53
CA ASN A 114 12.93 3.55 5.63
C ASN A 114 13.16 2.89 4.27
N HIS A 115 12.90 3.60 3.17
CA HIS A 115 12.96 3.10 1.80
C HIS A 115 12.24 1.77 1.59
N LYS A 116 11.04 1.67 2.16
CA LYS A 116 10.24 0.45 2.17
C LYS A 116 9.01 0.59 1.27
N ILE A 117 8.92 -0.27 0.29
CA ILE A 117 7.75 -0.47 -0.57
C ILE A 117 6.89 -1.59 0.03
N HIS A 118 5.58 -1.39 0.06
CA HIS A 118 4.59 -2.41 0.42
C HIS A 118 3.53 -2.49 -0.67
N VAL A 119 3.32 -3.68 -1.22
CA VAL A 119 2.36 -3.93 -2.30
C VAL A 119 1.36 -4.99 -1.87
N GLU A 120 0.07 -4.72 -2.09
CA GLU A 120 -1.01 -5.68 -1.93
C GLU A 120 -1.55 -6.02 -3.32
N LEU A 121 -1.56 -7.30 -3.70
CA LEU A 121 -1.92 -7.79 -5.03
C LEU A 121 -2.75 -9.09 -4.92
N GLN A 122 -3.39 -9.53 -6.02
CA GLN A 122 -4.17 -10.78 -6.03
C GLN A 122 -3.28 -12.02 -5.96
N ASP A 123 -3.70 -13.03 -5.19
CA ASP A 123 -3.05 -14.35 -5.27
C ASP A 123 -3.26 -14.98 -6.65
N ARG A 124 -2.36 -15.91 -7.02
CA ARG A 124 -2.35 -16.63 -8.30
C ARG A 124 -2.25 -15.70 -9.51
N MET A 125 -1.72 -14.50 -9.32
CA MET A 125 -1.53 -13.50 -10.38
C MET A 125 -0.04 -13.36 -10.73
N PRO A 126 0.47 -14.09 -11.74
CA PRO A 126 1.83 -13.89 -12.25
C PRO A 126 2.04 -12.45 -12.72
N CYS A 127 3.01 -11.76 -12.13
CA CYS A 127 3.28 -10.37 -12.45
C CYS A 127 4.77 -9.99 -12.37
N VAL A 128 5.10 -8.84 -12.95
CA VAL A 128 6.42 -8.21 -12.88
C VAL A 128 6.25 -6.78 -12.35
N LEU A 129 6.77 -6.50 -11.17
CA LEU A 129 6.81 -5.16 -10.59
C LEU A 129 8.10 -4.45 -11.02
N VAL A 130 7.96 -3.25 -11.59
CA VAL A 130 9.08 -2.42 -12.03
C VAL A 130 9.00 -1.07 -11.34
N TYR A 131 10.14 -0.57 -10.86
CA TYR A 131 10.26 0.77 -10.28
C TYR A 131 11.71 1.25 -10.34
N THR A 132 11.93 2.54 -10.20
CA THR A 132 13.24 3.18 -10.36
C THR A 132 13.56 4.05 -9.17
N TYR A 133 14.77 3.89 -8.63
CA TYR A 133 15.34 4.85 -7.69
C TYR A 133 16.36 5.73 -8.41
N THR A 134 16.32 7.03 -8.15
CA THR A 134 17.45 7.93 -8.41
C THR A 134 18.33 7.97 -7.17
N ILE A 135 19.60 7.63 -7.36
CA ILE A 135 20.62 7.58 -6.31
C ILE A 135 21.48 8.85 -6.38
N VAL A 136 21.60 9.53 -5.24
CA VAL A 136 22.42 10.75 -5.10
C VAL A 136 23.47 10.48 -4.03
N ALA A 137 24.74 10.69 -4.39
CA ALA A 137 25.88 10.57 -3.49
C ALA A 137 26.63 11.90 -3.37
N ASN A 138 27.33 12.09 -2.26
CA ASN A 138 28.12 13.30 -1.98
C ASN A 138 29.49 13.32 -2.68
N LYS A 139 30.00 12.17 -3.12
CA LYS A 139 31.26 12.02 -3.86
C LYS A 139 31.13 10.94 -4.95
N ASN A 140 31.99 11.01 -5.97
CA ASN A 140 32.06 9.95 -6.97
C ASN A 140 32.60 8.68 -6.29
N GLY A 141 32.00 7.54 -6.56
CA GLY A 141 32.47 6.30 -5.97
C GLY A 141 31.64 5.08 -6.32
N ASN A 142 32.11 3.93 -5.84
CA ASN A 142 31.34 2.70 -5.85
C ASN A 142 30.63 2.56 -4.50
N TYR A 143 29.33 2.31 -4.55
CA TYR A 143 28.50 2.18 -3.37
C TYR A 143 27.79 0.84 -3.37
N TYR A 144 27.91 0.11 -2.27
CA TYR A 144 27.15 -1.11 -2.07
C TYR A 144 25.70 -0.75 -1.72
N ILE A 145 24.77 -1.13 -2.58
CA ILE A 145 23.34 -0.89 -2.40
C ILE A 145 22.67 -2.25 -2.49
N SER A 146 21.82 -2.56 -1.51
CA SER A 146 21.04 -3.80 -1.51
C SER A 146 19.56 -3.51 -1.46
N ASN A 147 18.78 -4.41 -2.01
CA ASN A 147 17.34 -4.35 -1.99
C ASN A 147 16.78 -5.77 -1.74
N ASN A 148 16.03 -5.91 -0.66
CA ASN A 148 15.46 -7.18 -0.21
C ASN A 148 13.94 -7.16 -0.33
N ALA A 149 13.40 -8.17 -1.00
CA ALA A 149 11.98 -8.37 -1.22
C ALA A 149 11.49 -9.62 -0.48
N ASN A 150 10.33 -9.52 0.17
CA ASN A 150 9.65 -10.60 0.88
C ASN A 150 8.21 -10.71 0.39
N LEU A 151 7.84 -11.88 -0.11
CA LEU A 151 6.51 -12.21 -0.62
C LEU A 151 5.79 -13.12 0.37
N ALA A 152 4.58 -12.71 0.74
CA ALA A 152 3.67 -13.43 1.64
C ALA A 152 4.27 -13.81 3.01
N GLY A 153 5.31 -13.10 3.46
CA GLY A 153 5.95 -13.34 4.76
C GLY A 153 6.86 -14.56 4.82
N VAL A 154 6.93 -15.37 3.77
CA VAL A 154 7.61 -16.69 3.81
C VAL A 154 8.60 -16.91 2.67
N PHE A 155 8.44 -16.21 1.55
CA PHE A 155 9.39 -16.27 0.44
C PHE A 155 10.18 -14.97 0.41
N ASP A 156 11.49 -15.05 0.22
CA ASP A 156 12.32 -13.86 0.09
C ASP A 156 13.29 -13.96 -1.09
N THR A 157 13.76 -12.79 -1.50
CA THR A 157 14.88 -12.65 -2.40
C THR A 157 15.61 -11.35 -2.09
N GLN A 158 16.93 -11.36 -2.21
CA GLN A 158 17.75 -10.17 -2.06
C GLN A 158 18.61 -10.00 -3.29
N TYR A 159 18.77 -8.75 -3.71
CA TYR A 159 19.79 -8.37 -4.67
C TYR A 159 20.66 -7.28 -4.04
N GLY A 160 21.98 -7.42 -4.08
CA GLY A 160 22.89 -6.36 -3.66
C GLY A 160 24.19 -6.43 -4.44
N ASP A 161 24.64 -5.26 -4.91
CA ASP A 161 25.85 -5.14 -5.71
C ASP A 161 26.51 -3.76 -5.51
N ASN A 162 27.73 -3.60 -5.99
CA ASN A 162 28.44 -2.32 -6.02
C ASN A 162 28.08 -1.55 -7.28
N PHE A 163 27.42 -0.41 -7.12
CA PHE A 163 27.06 0.48 -8.23
C PHE A 163 28.03 1.65 -8.32
N ASN A 164 28.50 1.93 -9.53
CA ASN A 164 29.32 3.09 -9.79
C ASN A 164 28.43 4.33 -9.87
N ILE A 165 28.44 5.15 -8.83
CA ILE A 165 27.66 6.38 -8.77
C ILE A 165 28.62 7.54 -9.03
N ASN A 166 28.45 8.18 -10.18
CA ASN A 166 29.10 9.44 -10.48
C ASN A 166 28.21 10.58 -9.98
N LEU A 167 28.80 11.61 -9.36
CA LEU A 167 28.23 12.96 -9.37
C LEU A 167 28.12 13.37 -10.82
N SER A 168 26.96 13.10 -11.37
CA SER A 168 26.55 13.75 -12.59
C SER A 168 26.31 15.21 -12.24
N SER A 169 27.35 16.03 -12.38
CA SER A 169 27.21 17.46 -12.65
C SER A 169 26.73 17.64 -14.09
N ALA A 170 25.59 17.03 -14.45
CA ALA A 170 24.99 17.24 -15.76
C ALA A 170 24.15 18.53 -15.71
N SER A 171 24.87 19.64 -15.86
CA SER A 171 24.48 20.80 -16.65
C SER A 171 23.17 20.64 -17.43
N GLY A 172 22.06 21.15 -16.88
CA GLY A 172 20.83 21.38 -17.65
C GLY A 172 19.50 21.31 -16.88
N SER A 173 19.39 20.56 -15.79
CA SER A 173 18.11 20.39 -15.05
C SER A 173 18.25 20.64 -13.55
N GLN A 174 18.12 21.92 -13.19
CA GLN A 174 17.75 22.52 -11.89
C GLN A 174 18.05 21.72 -10.61
N SER A 175 18.94 22.26 -9.78
CA SER A 175 19.15 21.91 -8.37
C SER A 175 17.90 22.16 -7.51
N LYS A 176 16.88 21.32 -7.66
CA LYS A 176 15.53 21.52 -7.11
C LYS A 176 15.18 20.50 -6.03
N VAL A 177 14.51 20.98 -4.99
CA VAL A 177 13.84 20.11 -4.01
C VAL A 177 12.39 19.94 -4.45
N VAL A 178 11.90 18.71 -4.51
CA VAL A 178 10.54 18.39 -4.96
C VAL A 178 9.71 17.83 -3.81
N LEU A 179 8.62 18.51 -3.48
CA LEU A 179 7.56 17.95 -2.64
C LEU A 179 6.61 17.19 -3.54
N THR A 180 6.39 15.90 -3.25
CA THR A 180 5.39 15.07 -3.92
C THR A 180 4.27 14.72 -2.95
N LYS A 181 3.06 15.16 -3.28
CA LYS A 181 1.85 14.95 -2.51
C LYS A 181 1.15 13.67 -2.97
N VAL A 182 0.89 12.77 -2.02
CA VAL A 182 0.34 11.44 -2.29
C VAL A 182 -0.84 11.11 -1.37
N ASP A 183 -1.63 10.12 -1.79
CA ASP A 183 -2.58 9.42 -0.93
C ASP A 183 -1.81 8.53 0.07
N GLU A 184 -2.18 8.60 1.35
CA GLU A 184 -1.52 7.82 2.41
C GLU A 184 -1.71 6.30 2.27
N ASP A 185 -2.82 5.87 1.68
CA ASP A 185 -3.13 4.46 1.48
C ASP A 185 -2.70 3.93 0.11
N ASN A 186 -2.38 4.82 -0.84
CA ASN A 186 -1.82 4.45 -2.13
C ASN A 186 -0.87 5.52 -2.68
N SER A 187 0.43 5.34 -2.48
CA SER A 187 1.45 6.33 -2.86
C SER A 187 1.53 6.58 -4.37
N THR A 188 1.03 5.68 -5.22
CA THR A 188 0.97 5.92 -6.69
C THR A 188 -0.12 6.94 -7.08
N LYS A 189 -1.05 7.26 -6.18
CA LYS A 189 -2.08 8.29 -6.39
C LYS A 189 -1.54 9.65 -5.96
N LEU A 190 -1.04 10.40 -6.94
CA LEU A 190 -0.57 11.78 -6.75
C LEU A 190 -1.76 12.73 -6.55
N LEU A 191 -1.67 13.64 -5.57
CA LEU A 191 -2.78 14.53 -5.19
C LEU A 191 -2.53 15.98 -5.60
N SER A 192 -3.40 16.49 -6.47
CA SER A 192 -3.38 17.87 -6.93
C SER A 192 -4.16 18.79 -5.98
N ASP A 193 -3.98 20.10 -6.13
CA ASP A 193 -4.72 21.15 -5.42
C ASP A 193 -4.46 21.28 -3.90
N ALA A 194 -3.46 20.57 -3.37
CA ALA A 194 -2.96 20.78 -2.01
C ALA A 194 -2.20 22.10 -1.91
N GLY A 195 -2.56 22.97 -0.96
CA GLY A 195 -1.92 24.27 -0.71
C GLY A 195 -0.89 24.21 0.41
N PHE A 196 0.28 24.80 0.17
CA PHE A 196 1.42 24.78 1.09
C PHE A 196 1.99 26.18 1.36
N SER A 197 2.11 26.52 2.64
CA SER A 197 2.91 27.64 3.11
C SER A 197 4.36 27.24 3.32
N ILE A 198 5.28 28.19 3.15
CA ILE A 198 6.69 28.02 3.45
C ILE A 198 7.19 29.23 4.25
N GLU A 199 7.94 28.96 5.31
CA GLU A 199 8.58 29.97 6.13
C GLU A 199 10.07 29.64 6.26
N LYS A 200 10.91 30.67 6.24
CA LYS A 200 12.35 30.57 6.42
C LYS A 200 12.73 31.04 7.81
N ARG A 201 13.63 30.33 8.47
CA ARG A 201 14.18 30.73 9.77
C ARG A 201 15.22 31.83 9.54
N GLU A 202 14.95 33.04 10.02
CA GLU A 202 15.82 34.21 9.82
C GLU A 202 15.96 35.04 11.09
N LYS A 203 17.02 35.84 11.18
CA LYS A 203 17.27 36.75 12.30
C LYS A 203 16.77 38.14 11.94
N VAL A 204 15.65 38.56 12.53
CA VAL A 204 15.05 39.90 12.39
C VAL A 204 15.27 40.65 13.69
N ASP A 205 15.86 41.84 13.63
CA ASP A 205 16.21 42.66 14.81
C ASP A 205 16.98 41.90 15.90
N GLY A 206 17.90 41.03 15.46
CA GLY A 206 18.71 40.22 16.37
C GLY A 206 18.00 38.99 16.96
N LYS A 207 16.72 38.77 16.67
CA LYS A 207 15.92 37.64 17.15
C LYS A 207 15.58 36.67 16.03
N TRP A 208 15.73 35.37 16.29
CA TRP A 208 15.30 34.34 15.35
C TRP A 208 13.78 34.27 15.25
N THR A 209 13.27 34.31 14.03
CA THR A 209 11.84 34.27 13.72
C THR A 209 11.57 33.47 12.44
N TRP A 210 10.33 33.02 12.28
CA TRP A 210 9.85 32.40 11.05
C TRP A 210 9.31 33.49 10.13
N VAL A 211 9.92 33.64 8.95
CA VAL A 211 9.56 34.65 7.96
C VAL A 211 8.85 33.97 6.80
N TRP A 212 7.60 34.38 6.55
CA TRP A 212 6.82 33.92 5.40
C TRP A 212 7.55 34.17 4.08
N GLN A 213 7.60 33.16 3.21
CA GLN A 213 8.19 33.29 1.88
C GLN A 213 7.09 33.41 0.82
N ASP A 214 7.22 34.38 -0.09
CA ASP A 214 6.37 34.45 -1.28
C ASP A 214 6.71 33.25 -2.19
N PRO A 215 5.71 32.54 -2.74
CA PRO A 215 5.93 31.44 -3.69
C PRO A 215 6.98 31.72 -4.78
N LYS A 216 7.03 32.95 -5.30
CA LYS A 216 7.96 33.34 -6.38
C LYS A 216 9.43 33.35 -5.93
N ASP A 217 9.69 33.47 -4.63
CA ASP A 217 11.02 33.60 -4.05
C ASP A 217 11.63 32.24 -3.73
N VAL A 218 10.82 31.19 -3.60
CA VAL A 218 11.28 29.82 -3.28
C VAL A 218 11.11 28.83 -4.43
N ALA A 219 10.18 29.08 -5.35
CA ALA A 219 9.83 28.18 -6.45
C ALA A 219 10.05 28.84 -7.83
N SER A 220 9.79 28.05 -8.88
CA SER A 220 9.74 28.57 -10.25
C SER A 220 8.60 29.58 -10.42
N THR A 221 8.77 30.58 -11.29
CA THR A 221 7.73 31.57 -11.59
C THR A 221 6.46 30.96 -12.23
N GLN A 222 6.55 29.73 -12.73
CA GLN A 222 5.42 28.96 -13.28
C GLN A 222 4.77 28.03 -12.25
N ALA A 223 5.23 28.04 -10.99
CA ALA A 223 4.64 27.21 -9.95
C ALA A 223 3.19 27.69 -9.68
N PRO A 224 2.21 26.78 -9.65
CA PRO A 224 0.82 27.16 -9.42
C PRO A 224 0.66 27.66 -7.99
N THR A 225 -0.12 28.73 -7.83
CA THR A 225 -0.41 29.37 -6.55
C THR A 225 -1.89 29.57 -6.37
N LYS A 226 -2.34 29.59 -5.12
CA LYS A 226 -3.70 30.04 -4.77
C LYS A 226 -3.66 30.96 -3.57
N GLU A 227 -4.62 31.86 -3.49
CA GLU A 227 -4.81 32.70 -2.32
C GLU A 227 -5.59 31.92 -1.25
N VAL A 228 -5.09 31.89 -0.02
CA VAL A 228 -5.72 31.22 1.12
C VAL A 228 -5.80 32.18 2.30
N THR A 229 -6.91 32.14 3.03
CA THR A 229 -7.05 32.80 4.34
C THR A 229 -6.30 31.98 5.38
N ILE A 230 -5.22 32.53 5.95
CA ILE A 230 -4.31 31.81 6.86
C ILE A 230 -4.64 32.10 8.33
N ASP A 231 -5.34 33.20 8.57
CA ASP A 231 -5.89 33.57 9.87
C ASP A 231 -7.37 33.93 9.66
N GLN A 232 -8.24 33.14 10.27
CA GLN A 232 -9.70 33.30 10.15
C GLN A 232 -10.19 34.55 10.88
N ASP A 233 -9.51 34.96 11.95
CA ASP A 233 -9.92 36.09 12.79
C ASP A 233 -9.50 37.42 12.16
N SER A 234 -8.29 37.48 11.59
CA SER A 234 -7.77 38.69 10.93
C SER A 234 -8.05 38.77 9.42
N GLN A 235 -8.65 37.72 8.82
CA GLN A 235 -8.95 37.60 7.39
C GLN A 235 -7.71 37.81 6.49
N VAL A 236 -6.51 37.56 7.02
CA VAL A 236 -5.27 37.73 6.27
C VAL A 236 -5.16 36.66 5.19
N LYS A 237 -5.11 37.12 3.94
CA LYS A 237 -4.93 36.28 2.77
C LYS A 237 -3.48 36.30 2.29
N LYS A 238 -2.95 35.13 1.95
CA LYS A 238 -1.62 35.00 1.35
C LYS A 238 -1.64 34.02 0.18
N ASN A 239 -0.75 34.26 -0.77
CA ASN A 239 -0.49 33.30 -1.84
C ASN A 239 0.35 32.13 -1.33
N VAL A 240 -0.09 30.92 -1.62
CA VAL A 240 0.55 29.66 -1.23
C VAL A 240 0.86 28.84 -2.46
N LEU A 241 1.86 27.97 -2.38
CA LEU A 241 2.18 27.03 -3.46
C LEU A 241 1.11 25.94 -3.52
N VAL A 242 0.78 25.49 -4.71
CA VAL A 242 -0.21 24.45 -4.94
C VAL A 242 0.42 23.26 -5.66
N THR A 243 -0.01 22.05 -5.35
CA THR A 243 0.40 20.89 -6.15
C THR A 243 -0.34 20.90 -7.50
N GLY A 244 0.42 20.88 -8.59
CA GLY A 244 -0.14 21.07 -9.93
C GLY A 244 -1.08 19.93 -10.37
N SER A 245 -2.01 20.23 -11.26
CA SER A 245 -2.97 19.29 -11.88
C SER A 245 -2.51 18.72 -13.24
N ASP A 246 -1.54 19.37 -13.90
CA ASP A 246 -1.05 19.03 -15.25
C ASP A 246 0.38 18.43 -15.26
N LYS A 247 1.36 19.09 -15.90
CA LYS A 247 2.75 18.58 -16.04
C LYS A 247 3.47 18.34 -14.70
N ASN A 248 2.92 18.83 -13.59
CA ASN A 248 3.42 18.68 -12.23
C ASN A 248 2.41 17.98 -11.31
N LYS A 249 1.66 16.97 -11.81
CA LYS A 249 0.64 16.23 -11.04
C LYS A 249 1.12 15.89 -9.64
N GLY A 250 0.51 16.52 -8.64
CA GLY A 250 0.84 16.31 -7.24
C GLY A 250 2.23 16.78 -6.78
N LYS A 251 2.95 17.60 -7.55
CA LYS A 251 4.33 18.01 -7.27
C LYS A 251 4.48 19.53 -7.12
N ILE A 252 5.36 19.95 -6.22
CA ILE A 252 5.87 21.33 -6.10
C ILE A 252 7.41 21.27 -6.22
N SER A 253 7.98 22.10 -7.11
CA SER A 253 9.44 22.20 -7.28
C SER A 253 9.96 23.50 -6.68
N PHE A 254 10.75 23.40 -5.62
CA PHE A 254 11.48 24.50 -5.02
C PHE A 254 12.85 24.63 -5.70
N THR A 255 13.02 25.70 -6.47
CA THR A 255 14.22 25.95 -7.30
C THR A 255 15.10 27.07 -6.76
N LYS A 256 14.63 27.81 -5.74
CA LYS A 256 15.27 29.03 -5.24
C LYS A 256 15.52 29.01 -3.72
N LEU A 257 15.47 27.84 -3.08
CA LEU A 257 15.83 27.72 -1.66
C LEU A 257 17.29 28.15 -1.47
N SER A 258 17.51 29.11 -0.56
CA SER A 258 18.85 29.44 -0.08
C SER A 258 19.52 28.20 0.53
N GLU A 259 20.77 27.98 0.18
CA GLU A 259 21.58 26.90 0.73
C GLU A 259 21.83 27.10 2.24
N ASN A 260 21.94 26.00 2.97
CA ASN A 260 22.15 25.92 4.43
C ASN A 260 21.09 26.61 5.30
N ALA A 261 20.00 27.12 4.72
CA ALA A 261 18.90 27.74 5.45
C ALA A 261 17.84 26.71 5.86
N LEU A 262 17.29 26.87 7.07
CA LEU A 262 16.17 26.07 7.57
C LEU A 262 14.84 26.67 7.09
N TYR A 263 14.05 25.84 6.45
CA TYR A 263 12.66 26.12 6.10
C TYR A 263 11.73 25.19 6.87
N ARG A 264 10.51 25.66 7.16
CA ARG A 264 9.37 24.81 7.51
C ARG A 264 8.26 24.99 6.50
N ILE A 265 7.64 23.89 6.12
CA ILE A 265 6.56 23.82 5.15
C ILE A 265 5.34 23.25 5.86
N LYS A 266 4.17 23.85 5.64
CA LYS A 266 2.91 23.39 6.25
C LYS A 266 1.82 23.30 5.19
N GLU A 267 1.04 22.22 5.25
CA GLU A 267 -0.18 22.15 4.45
C GLU A 267 -1.23 23.09 5.07
N VAL A 268 -1.75 24.00 4.27
CA VAL A 268 -2.75 25.00 4.71
C VAL A 268 -4.09 24.83 4.00
N SER A 269 -4.16 23.93 3.02
CA SER A 269 -5.39 23.54 2.34
C SER A 269 -5.24 22.15 1.73
N ALA A 270 -6.08 21.21 2.15
CA ALA A 270 -6.04 19.84 1.64
C ALA A 270 -6.73 19.71 0.28
N PRO A 271 -6.37 18.70 -0.53
CA PRO A 271 -7.17 18.27 -1.67
C PRO A 271 -8.59 17.88 -1.27
N GLU A 272 -9.53 17.91 -2.22
CA GLU A 272 -10.91 17.55 -1.97
C GLU A 272 -11.05 16.11 -1.44
N GLY A 273 -11.82 15.93 -0.36
CA GLY A 273 -12.04 14.63 0.27
C GLY A 273 -10.87 14.13 1.12
N TYR A 274 -9.78 14.89 1.26
CA TYR A 274 -8.65 14.55 2.12
C TYR A 274 -8.66 15.37 3.41
N ARG A 275 -8.13 14.78 4.48
CA ARG A 275 -7.89 15.49 5.74
C ARG A 275 -6.71 16.44 5.60
N LEU A 276 -6.83 17.63 6.19
CA LEU A 276 -5.72 18.58 6.31
C LEU A 276 -4.71 18.08 7.34
N SER A 277 -3.44 18.05 6.95
CA SER A 277 -2.33 17.77 7.86
C SER A 277 -1.99 19.00 8.70
N ASP A 278 -1.80 18.82 10.01
CA ASP A 278 -1.31 19.86 10.92
C ASP A 278 0.23 19.86 11.06
N GLN A 279 0.91 18.92 10.41
CA GLN A 279 2.34 18.70 10.54
C GLN A 279 3.18 19.75 9.80
N TYR A 280 4.30 20.12 10.43
CA TYR A 280 5.39 20.87 9.77
C TYR A 280 6.41 19.90 9.18
N TYR A 281 6.84 20.22 7.95
CA TYR A 281 7.93 19.54 7.26
C TYR A 281 9.15 20.46 7.23
N TYR A 282 10.21 20.09 7.93
CA TYR A 282 11.45 20.86 7.96
C TYR A 282 12.37 20.45 6.81
N VAL A 283 13.01 21.43 6.17
CA VAL A 283 13.84 21.23 4.97
C VAL A 283 15.11 22.07 5.06
N ILE A 284 16.26 21.47 4.74
CA ILE A 284 17.52 22.16 4.50
C ILE A 284 18.14 21.61 3.20
N LYS A 285 18.50 22.50 2.28
CA LYS A 285 19.32 22.18 1.11
C LYS A 285 20.77 22.57 1.39
N LYS A 286 21.70 21.63 1.34
CA LYS A 286 23.12 21.86 1.60
C LYS A 286 23.82 22.54 0.43
N GLU A 287 24.86 23.30 0.73
CA GLU A 287 25.77 23.84 -0.28
C GLU A 287 26.60 22.75 -0.95
N LYS A 288 27.20 23.08 -2.10
CA LYS A 288 27.93 22.12 -2.95
C LYS A 288 29.27 21.66 -2.38
N ASP A 289 29.98 22.54 -1.66
CA ASP A 289 31.32 22.27 -1.14
C ASP A 289 31.23 21.68 0.28
N GLY A 290 31.10 20.36 0.31
CA GLY A 290 30.59 19.53 1.41
C GLY A 290 31.45 19.34 2.65
N ASN A 291 31.97 20.40 3.27
CA ASN A 291 32.46 20.32 4.65
C ASN A 291 31.33 20.47 5.69
N ILE A 292 30.17 20.98 5.29
CA ILE A 292 29.05 21.16 6.21
C ILE A 292 28.27 19.84 6.38
N THR A 293 28.41 19.23 7.54
CA THR A 293 27.64 18.02 7.88
C THR A 293 26.22 18.39 8.34
N GLU A 294 25.31 17.43 8.29
CA GLU A 294 23.96 17.58 8.89
C GLU A 294 24.07 17.98 10.38
N ASP A 295 25.10 17.49 11.09
CA ASP A 295 25.35 17.81 12.49
C ASP A 295 25.83 19.26 12.68
N ASN A 296 26.66 19.78 11.78
CA ASN A 296 27.03 21.21 11.78
C ASN A 296 25.79 22.09 11.62
N LEU A 297 24.89 21.75 10.70
CA LEU A 297 23.65 22.50 10.46
C LEU A 297 22.73 22.47 11.68
N ILE A 298 22.54 21.30 12.30
CA ILE A 298 21.73 21.18 13.52
C ILE A 298 22.35 21.98 14.66
N ASN A 299 23.68 21.92 14.84
CA ASN A 299 24.36 22.64 15.91
C ASN A 299 24.16 24.16 15.80
N ASN A 300 24.12 24.68 14.58
CA ASN A 300 23.89 26.10 14.30
C ASN A 300 22.43 26.57 14.49
N LEU A 301 21.47 25.65 14.68
CA LEU A 301 20.09 26.02 14.99
C LEU A 301 19.98 26.65 16.39
N ASP A 302 19.12 27.66 16.51
CA ASP A 302 18.82 28.29 17.79
C ASP A 302 18.05 27.35 18.74
N THR A 303 18.15 27.58 20.04
CA THR A 303 17.58 26.69 21.06
C THR A 303 16.06 26.57 20.96
N ASP A 304 15.36 27.65 20.56
CA ASP A 304 13.90 27.66 20.48
C ASP A 304 13.43 26.76 19.33
N VAL A 305 14.08 26.84 18.16
CA VAL A 305 13.73 25.98 17.03
C VAL A 305 14.12 24.51 17.27
N LYS A 306 15.23 24.25 17.99
CA LYS A 306 15.57 22.87 18.41
C LYS A 306 14.46 22.25 19.26
N LYS A 307 13.93 23.01 20.22
CA LYS A 307 12.79 22.59 21.08
C LYS A 307 11.50 22.42 20.28
N GLU A 308 11.23 23.30 19.31
CA GLU A 308 10.07 23.22 18.42
C GLU A 308 10.09 21.92 17.60
N ILE A 309 11.25 21.57 17.03
CA ILE A 309 11.42 20.33 16.25
C ILE A 309 11.36 19.12 17.18
N ASP A 310 12.07 19.15 18.30
CA ASP A 310 12.02 18.09 19.31
C ASP A 310 12.18 18.64 20.73
N ALA A 311 11.17 18.44 21.57
CA ALA A 311 11.14 18.96 22.93
C ALA A 311 12.33 18.48 23.80
N SER A 312 12.85 17.27 23.53
CA SER A 312 14.02 16.73 24.24
C SER A 312 15.35 17.33 23.76
N GLN A 313 15.34 18.05 22.63
CA GLN A 313 16.52 18.59 21.95
C GLN A 313 17.59 17.54 21.61
N ASP A 314 17.19 16.26 21.55
CA ASP A 314 18.08 15.18 21.15
C ASP A 314 18.48 15.36 19.68
N GLN A 315 19.79 15.42 19.43
CA GLN A 315 20.33 15.71 18.10
C GLN A 315 19.89 14.68 17.05
N ASN A 316 19.82 13.40 17.40
CA ASN A 316 19.41 12.34 16.48
C ASN A 316 17.91 12.42 16.17
N LYS A 317 17.08 12.74 17.16
CA LYS A 317 15.65 12.96 16.94
C LYS A 317 15.39 14.18 16.06
N ILE A 318 16.09 15.30 16.30
CA ILE A 318 16.02 16.50 15.46
C ILE A 318 16.42 16.16 14.03
N LYS A 319 17.57 15.51 13.86
CA LYS A 319 18.07 15.07 12.55
C LYS A 319 17.04 14.25 11.79
N SER A 320 16.36 13.32 12.48
CA SER A 320 15.34 12.46 11.89
C SER A 320 14.03 13.15 11.47
N LYS A 321 13.85 14.43 11.85
CA LYS A 321 12.68 15.27 11.54
C LYS A 321 12.96 16.35 10.50
N ILE A 322 14.22 16.54 10.10
CA ILE A 322 14.63 17.48 9.06
C ILE A 322 14.95 16.69 7.78
N ASN A 323 14.38 17.13 6.65
CA ASN A 323 14.72 16.60 5.34
C ASN A 323 15.95 17.34 4.80
N PHE A 324 17.10 16.67 4.84
CA PHE A 324 18.35 17.18 4.28
C PHE A 324 18.50 16.78 2.81
N PHE A 325 18.81 17.75 1.96
CA PHE A 325 19.08 17.56 0.54
C PHE A 325 20.51 17.98 0.21
N GLU A 326 21.16 17.27 -0.71
CA GLU A 326 22.42 17.73 -1.29
C GLU A 326 22.20 18.95 -2.19
N SER A 327 23.28 19.61 -2.61
CA SER A 327 23.21 20.76 -3.53
C SER A 327 22.51 20.46 -4.86
N THR A 328 22.50 19.20 -5.27
CA THR A 328 21.78 18.69 -6.45
C THR A 328 20.26 18.62 -6.26
N GLY A 329 19.77 18.72 -5.02
CA GLY A 329 18.35 18.64 -4.68
C GLY A 329 17.90 17.21 -4.37
N GLY A 330 16.62 16.92 -4.63
CA GLY A 330 16.01 15.63 -4.33
C GLY A 330 14.50 15.73 -4.16
N SER A 331 13.87 14.66 -3.67
CA SER A 331 12.42 14.61 -3.47
C SER A 331 12.05 14.15 -2.05
N PHE A 332 10.93 14.65 -1.53
CA PHE A 332 10.29 14.12 -0.33
C PHE A 332 8.78 14.02 -0.52
N TYR A 333 8.15 13.25 0.37
CA TYR A 333 6.76 12.85 0.22
C TYR A 333 5.90 13.40 1.35
N VAL A 334 4.72 13.89 0.99
CA VAL A 334 3.71 14.38 1.93
C VAL A 334 2.39 13.67 1.65
N SER A 335 1.94 12.84 2.59
CA SER A 335 0.71 12.05 2.46
C SER A 335 -0.48 12.72 3.15
N ASN A 336 -1.68 12.55 2.61
CA ASN A 336 -2.93 12.85 3.34
C ASN A 336 -3.78 11.60 3.43
N LYS A 337 -4.44 11.44 4.57
CA LYS A 337 -5.50 10.45 4.72
C LYS A 337 -6.74 10.90 3.98
N TYR A 338 -7.29 10.01 3.15
CA TYR A 338 -8.61 10.23 2.56
C TYR A 338 -9.68 10.14 3.64
N ALA A 339 -10.62 11.08 3.66
CA ALA A 339 -11.62 11.23 4.71
C ALA A 339 -12.94 10.52 4.40
N ARG A 340 -13.20 10.22 3.13
CA ARG A 340 -14.48 9.73 2.60
C ARG A 340 -14.44 8.23 2.32
N LEU A 341 -15.57 7.56 2.30
CA LEU A 341 -15.67 6.27 1.61
C LEU A 341 -15.93 6.55 0.13
N THR A 342 -15.15 5.95 -0.77
CA THR A 342 -15.39 6.03 -2.21
C THR A 342 -15.34 4.65 -2.84
N ILE A 343 -16.28 4.37 -3.72
CA ILE A 343 -16.35 3.12 -4.48
C ILE A 343 -16.10 3.48 -5.93
N ASN A 344 -15.05 2.88 -6.49
CA ASN A 344 -14.70 3.00 -7.90
C ASN A 344 -14.95 1.67 -8.60
N LYS A 345 -15.68 1.71 -9.70
CA LYS A 345 -15.97 0.53 -10.50
C LYS A 345 -15.19 0.55 -11.81
N SER A 346 -14.57 -0.59 -12.13
CA SER A 346 -13.78 -0.80 -13.34
C SER A 346 -14.05 -2.18 -13.95
N TRP A 347 -13.61 -2.36 -15.21
CA TRP A 347 -13.71 -3.62 -15.94
C TRP A 347 -12.39 -3.95 -16.59
N VAL A 348 -12.06 -5.23 -16.56
CA VAL A 348 -10.91 -5.78 -17.29
C VAL A 348 -11.32 -7.04 -18.04
N ASP A 349 -10.64 -7.32 -19.15
CA ASP A 349 -10.78 -8.62 -19.82
C ASP A 349 -10.12 -9.75 -19.00
N LYS A 350 -10.19 -10.99 -19.50
CA LYS A 350 -9.59 -12.16 -18.85
C LYS A 350 -8.08 -12.01 -18.59
N ASP A 351 -7.40 -11.19 -19.37
CA ASP A 351 -5.96 -10.99 -19.33
C ASP A 351 -5.56 -9.78 -18.45
N GLY A 352 -6.54 -8.99 -18.00
CA GLY A 352 -6.36 -7.83 -17.13
C GLY A 352 -6.31 -6.47 -17.84
N ASN A 353 -6.54 -6.43 -19.16
CA ASN A 353 -6.60 -5.17 -19.91
C ASN A 353 -7.86 -4.38 -19.54
N VAL A 354 -7.76 -3.07 -19.39
CA VAL A 354 -8.93 -2.21 -19.15
C VAL A 354 -9.87 -2.27 -20.35
N ILE A 355 -11.15 -2.57 -20.09
CA ILE A 355 -12.21 -2.61 -21.11
C ILE A 355 -13.35 -1.66 -20.76
N THR A 356 -14.13 -1.28 -21.77
CA THR A 356 -15.36 -0.51 -21.56
C THR A 356 -16.54 -1.49 -21.45
N PRO A 357 -17.35 -1.41 -20.38
CA PRO A 357 -18.54 -2.26 -20.25
C PRO A 357 -19.63 -1.89 -21.24
N THR A 358 -20.50 -2.86 -21.55
CA THR A 358 -21.71 -2.60 -22.35
C THR A 358 -22.86 -2.06 -21.49
N SER A 359 -22.90 -2.46 -20.21
CA SER A 359 -23.81 -1.91 -19.21
C SER A 359 -23.58 -0.42 -18.94
N ASN A 360 -24.64 0.27 -18.52
CA ASN A 360 -24.61 1.64 -18.03
C ASN A 360 -24.92 1.77 -16.53
N GLU A 361 -25.23 0.67 -15.84
CA GLU A 361 -25.63 0.67 -14.43
C GLU A 361 -25.19 -0.63 -13.73
N VAL A 362 -24.62 -0.47 -12.54
CA VAL A 362 -24.27 -1.56 -11.61
C VAL A 362 -24.89 -1.26 -10.25
N SER A 363 -25.46 -2.29 -9.62
CA SER A 363 -25.96 -2.19 -8.25
C SER A 363 -25.02 -2.91 -7.28
N LEU A 364 -24.78 -2.30 -6.13
CA LEU A 364 -24.03 -2.86 -5.02
C LEU A 364 -24.84 -2.74 -3.72
N SER A 365 -24.54 -3.61 -2.76
CA SER A 365 -24.99 -3.49 -1.38
C SER A 365 -23.81 -3.08 -0.50
N LEU A 366 -24.01 -2.04 0.31
CA LEU A 366 -23.07 -1.54 1.30
C LEU A 366 -23.34 -2.21 2.64
N TYR A 367 -22.28 -2.70 3.27
CA TYR A 367 -22.29 -3.31 4.59
C TYR A 367 -21.33 -2.59 5.52
N ARG A 368 -21.66 -2.62 6.81
CA ARG A 368 -20.85 -2.09 7.90
C ARG A 368 -20.51 -3.20 8.89
N TYR A 369 -19.26 -3.23 9.33
CA TYR A 369 -18.70 -4.23 10.24
C TYR A 369 -17.99 -3.54 11.39
N LYS A 370 -17.93 -4.22 12.54
CA LYS A 370 -17.20 -3.74 13.71
C LYS A 370 -15.79 -4.30 13.71
N LEU A 371 -14.82 -3.43 13.98
CA LEU A 371 -13.51 -3.83 14.47
C LEU A 371 -13.59 -3.98 15.99
N LEU A 372 -13.49 -5.21 16.45
CA LEU A 372 -13.52 -5.55 17.86
C LEU A 372 -12.10 -5.45 18.41
N ASN A 373 -11.91 -4.59 19.40
CA ASN A 373 -10.68 -4.59 20.19
C ASN A 373 -10.80 -5.70 21.24
N GLU A 374 -9.75 -6.51 21.39
CA GLU A 374 -9.61 -7.33 22.57
C GLU A 374 -9.41 -6.37 23.76
N ASN A 375 -10.23 -6.53 24.80
CA ASN A 375 -10.19 -5.64 25.97
C ASN A 375 -9.72 -6.38 27.23
N SER A 376 -9.54 -7.71 27.15
CA SER A 376 -8.98 -8.49 28.25
C SER A 376 -7.48 -8.20 28.36
N THR A 377 -6.98 -8.04 29.59
CA THR A 377 -5.54 -7.82 29.84
C THR A 377 -4.87 -9.09 30.36
N VAL A 378 -3.57 -9.22 30.09
CA VAL A 378 -2.67 -10.25 30.62
C VAL A 378 -1.45 -9.56 31.23
N ASN A 379 -0.90 -10.15 32.29
CA ASN A 379 0.34 -9.68 32.91
C ASN A 379 1.51 -10.51 32.40
N VAL A 380 2.49 -9.85 31.80
CA VAL A 380 3.71 -10.49 31.30
C VAL A 380 4.90 -9.96 32.07
N LYS A 381 5.63 -10.87 32.73
CA LYS A 381 6.87 -10.53 33.42
C LYS A 381 8.05 -10.99 32.60
N VAL A 382 8.91 -10.05 32.20
CA VAL A 382 10.15 -10.37 31.51
C VAL A 382 11.27 -10.39 32.54
N ASN A 383 11.78 -11.59 32.81
CA ASN A 383 12.92 -11.81 33.70
C ASN A 383 14.21 -11.82 32.87
N VAL A 384 15.12 -10.91 33.16
CA VAL A 384 16.44 -10.87 32.53
C VAL A 384 17.43 -11.54 33.47
N THR A 385 17.95 -12.70 33.11
CA THR A 385 18.82 -13.51 33.99
C THR A 385 20.17 -12.87 34.27
N ASN A 386 20.57 -11.89 33.47
CA ASN A 386 21.83 -11.18 33.61
C ASN A 386 21.66 -10.01 34.61
N LEU A 387 22.32 -10.09 35.78
CA LEU A 387 22.14 -9.23 36.96
C LEU A 387 22.30 -7.71 36.72
N GLN A 388 22.92 -7.32 35.60
CA GLN A 388 23.08 -5.91 35.22
C GLN A 388 21.80 -5.27 34.67
N TYR A 389 20.80 -6.06 34.28
CA TYR A 389 19.55 -5.60 33.68
C TYR A 389 18.37 -5.82 34.63
N LYS A 390 17.38 -4.92 34.57
CA LYS A 390 16.18 -5.00 35.40
C LYS A 390 15.11 -5.87 34.73
N ASN A 391 14.38 -6.61 35.57
CA ASN A 391 13.14 -7.26 35.15
C ASN A 391 12.06 -6.20 34.95
N GLU A 392 11.17 -6.42 33.99
CA GLU A 392 10.03 -5.56 33.74
C GLU A 392 8.72 -6.36 33.76
N THR A 393 7.63 -5.70 34.12
CA THR A 393 6.28 -6.28 34.13
C THR A 393 5.36 -5.39 33.33
N PHE A 394 4.62 -6.01 32.41
CA PHE A 394 3.72 -5.34 31.50
C PHE A 394 2.30 -5.85 31.72
N THR A 395 1.36 -4.94 31.94
CA THR A 395 -0.07 -5.24 31.81
C THR A 395 -0.48 -4.89 30.39
N LEU A 396 -0.77 -5.90 29.59
CA LEU A 396 -0.97 -5.80 28.15
C LEU A 396 -2.35 -6.30 27.76
N THR A 397 -2.91 -5.79 26.67
CA THR A 397 -4.08 -6.42 26.04
C THR A 397 -3.71 -7.83 25.57
N LYS A 398 -4.60 -8.81 25.78
CA LYS A 398 -4.44 -10.19 25.31
C LYS A 398 -4.18 -10.21 23.80
N GLY A 399 -3.17 -10.96 23.37
CA GLY A 399 -2.66 -11.00 21.99
C GLY A 399 -1.55 -9.99 21.71
N SER A 400 -1.20 -9.11 22.67
CA SER A 400 -0.05 -8.20 22.53
C SER A 400 1.27 -8.96 22.42
N LYS A 401 2.28 -8.29 21.90
CA LYS A 401 3.68 -8.73 21.86
C LYS A 401 4.55 -7.77 22.66
N ILE A 402 5.70 -8.25 23.12
CA ILE A 402 6.77 -7.40 23.68
C ILE A 402 8.00 -7.55 22.79
N ILE A 403 8.60 -6.44 22.42
CA ILE A 403 9.85 -6.39 21.67
C ILE A 403 10.96 -5.98 22.63
N ALA A 404 11.92 -6.87 22.86
CA ALA A 404 13.18 -6.57 23.53
C ALA A 404 14.21 -6.13 22.49
N LYS A 405 14.86 -4.99 22.70
CA LYS A 405 15.88 -4.42 21.80
C LYS A 405 17.15 -4.06 22.55
N ILE A 406 18.29 -4.58 22.08
CA ILE A 406 19.61 -4.11 22.50
C ILE A 406 19.98 -2.87 21.69
N THR A 407 20.28 -1.77 22.37
CA THR A 407 20.71 -0.51 21.75
C THR A 407 22.20 -0.24 22.04
N ASP A 408 23.11 -0.58 21.10
CA ASP A 408 24.53 -0.15 21.08
C ASP A 408 25.25 -0.41 19.72
N ILE A 409 26.42 0.24 19.55
CA ILE A 409 27.19 0.55 18.33
C ILE A 409 28.04 -0.63 17.81
N ASN A 410 28.39 -1.60 18.66
CA ASN A 410 29.45 -2.58 18.34
C ASN A 410 28.95 -3.94 17.77
N ASP A 411 27.71 -4.06 17.30
CA ASP A 411 27.15 -5.24 16.59
C ASP A 411 27.29 -6.66 17.21
N LEU A 412 27.78 -6.79 18.45
CA LEU A 412 28.12 -8.09 19.05
C LEU A 412 27.12 -8.61 20.10
N GLY A 413 26.17 -7.80 20.56
CA GLY A 413 25.21 -8.21 21.60
C GLY A 413 24.08 -9.10 21.06
N THR A 414 23.73 -10.16 21.79
CA THR A 414 22.61 -11.04 21.41
C THR A 414 21.67 -11.35 22.56
N ILE A 415 20.37 -11.47 22.24
CA ILE A 415 19.31 -11.89 23.13
C ILE A 415 19.09 -13.39 22.95
N LYS A 416 19.06 -14.13 24.05
CA LYS A 416 18.68 -15.54 24.08
C LYS A 416 17.44 -15.76 24.92
N ASP A 417 16.58 -16.66 24.47
CA ASP A 417 15.46 -17.15 25.29
C ASP A 417 15.92 -18.21 26.31
N GLU A 418 14.97 -18.73 27.07
CA GLU A 418 15.18 -19.77 28.08
C GLU A 418 15.70 -21.11 27.51
N ASN A 419 15.49 -21.36 26.22
CA ASN A 419 15.98 -22.55 25.52
C ASN A 419 17.38 -22.31 24.90
N GLY A 420 17.94 -21.10 25.05
CA GLY A 420 19.23 -20.72 24.49
C GLY A 420 19.20 -20.36 23.00
N ILE A 421 18.02 -20.19 22.39
CA ILE A 421 17.88 -19.77 20.99
C ILE A 421 18.34 -18.32 20.86
N ASN A 422 19.16 -18.03 19.85
CA ASN A 422 19.71 -16.70 19.60
C ASN A 422 18.83 -15.91 18.61
N TYR A 423 18.39 -14.72 19.01
CA TYR A 423 17.53 -13.82 18.21
C TYR A 423 18.27 -12.56 17.72
N GLY A 424 19.59 -12.49 17.88
CA GLY A 424 20.36 -11.28 17.59
C GLY A 424 19.98 -10.13 18.52
N LYS A 425 19.87 -8.91 17.99
CA LYS A 425 19.61 -7.70 18.80
C LYS A 425 18.15 -7.46 19.18
N THR A 426 17.22 -8.14 18.50
CA THR A 426 15.78 -7.92 18.68
C THR A 426 15.07 -9.24 18.89
N TYR A 427 14.34 -9.36 19.99
CA TYR A 427 13.50 -10.52 20.27
C TYR A 427 12.05 -10.08 20.45
N VAL A 428 11.16 -10.68 19.64
CA VAL A 428 9.71 -10.44 19.72
C VAL A 428 9.07 -11.60 20.48
N MET A 429 8.60 -11.33 21.69
CA MET A 429 7.93 -12.27 22.57
C MET A 429 6.41 -12.17 22.42
N GLY A 430 5.72 -13.31 22.50
CA GLY A 430 4.28 -13.41 22.30
C GLY A 430 3.88 -13.82 20.87
N PRO A 431 2.60 -13.67 20.47
CA PRO A 431 1.54 -12.98 21.19
C PRO A 431 1.12 -13.69 22.49
N PHE A 432 0.77 -12.93 23.53
CA PHE A 432 0.43 -13.49 24.84
C PHE A 432 -1.07 -13.69 25.03
N SER A 433 -1.51 -14.92 25.25
CA SER A 433 -2.93 -15.26 25.47
C SER A 433 -3.34 -15.35 26.95
N SER A 434 -2.36 -15.34 27.86
CA SER A 434 -2.52 -15.51 29.31
C SER A 434 -1.35 -14.85 30.05
N ASP A 435 -1.47 -14.71 31.37
CA ASP A 435 -0.36 -14.29 32.23
C ASP A 435 0.84 -15.22 32.01
N THR A 436 2.02 -14.62 31.79
CA THR A 436 3.21 -15.34 31.32
C THR A 436 4.48 -14.75 31.93
N ASP A 437 5.37 -15.60 32.43
CA ASP A 437 6.74 -15.22 32.75
C ASP A 437 7.65 -15.62 31.59
N VAL A 438 8.43 -14.67 31.05
CA VAL A 438 9.39 -14.92 29.98
C VAL A 438 10.79 -14.70 30.53
N ASN A 439 11.66 -15.71 30.39
CA ASN A 439 13.05 -15.60 30.79
C ASN A 439 13.93 -15.35 29.56
N ILE A 440 14.75 -14.29 29.62
CA ILE A 440 15.74 -13.98 28.60
C ILE A 440 17.11 -13.79 29.22
N SER A 441 18.15 -14.04 28.44
CA SER A 441 19.54 -13.73 28.80
C SER A 441 20.16 -12.86 27.70
N ILE A 442 21.15 -12.05 28.11
CA ILE A 442 21.91 -11.19 27.20
C ILE A 442 23.35 -11.67 27.20
N GLU A 443 23.87 -12.00 26.03
CA GLU A 443 25.28 -12.34 25.83
C GLU A 443 26.09 -11.15 25.31
N ASN A 444 27.33 -11.09 25.78
CA ASN A 444 28.25 -9.94 25.70
C ASN A 444 27.71 -8.76 26.53
N GLY A 445 28.39 -8.42 27.64
CA GLY A 445 27.90 -7.43 28.62
C GLY A 445 28.16 -5.98 28.22
N GLY A 446 27.46 -5.04 28.87
CA GLY A 446 27.70 -3.59 28.74
C GLY A 446 26.74 -2.78 27.84
N TYR A 447 25.63 -3.36 27.40
CA TYR A 447 24.69 -2.72 26.48
C TYR A 447 23.50 -2.08 27.20
N SER A 448 22.63 -1.38 26.46
CA SER A 448 21.32 -0.95 26.96
C SER A 448 20.20 -1.81 26.38
N LEU A 449 19.25 -2.21 27.22
CA LEU A 449 18.08 -3.02 26.84
C LEU A 449 16.83 -2.16 26.95
N LYS A 450 16.02 -2.15 25.89
CA LYS A 450 14.72 -1.46 25.86
C LYS A 450 13.62 -2.45 25.53
N PHE A 451 12.49 -2.28 26.18
CA PHE A 451 11.27 -3.01 25.86
C PHE A 451 10.23 -2.08 25.26
N GLU A 452 9.55 -2.57 24.23
CA GLU A 452 8.42 -1.91 23.58
C GLU A 452 7.25 -2.90 23.53
N SER A 453 6.05 -2.47 23.88
CA SER A 453 4.85 -3.30 23.73
C SER A 453 4.12 -2.97 22.43
N VAL A 454 3.59 -4.00 21.79
CA VAL A 454 2.79 -3.89 20.57
C VAL A 454 1.42 -4.51 20.83
N ALA A 455 0.38 -3.67 20.82
CA ALA A 455 -1.00 -4.10 20.99
C ALA A 455 -1.45 -5.03 19.84
N PRO A 456 -2.37 -5.98 20.08
CA PRO A 456 -2.94 -6.79 19.02
C PRO A 456 -3.67 -5.90 18.01
N SER A 457 -3.70 -6.32 16.75
CA SER A 457 -4.58 -5.68 15.77
C SER A 457 -6.05 -5.97 16.11
N PRO A 458 -6.95 -5.00 15.94
CA PRO A 458 -8.39 -5.23 16.10
C PRO A 458 -8.85 -6.37 15.19
N ILE A 459 -9.77 -7.19 15.67
CA ILE A 459 -10.31 -8.32 14.92
C ILE A 459 -11.57 -7.85 14.20
N LEU A 460 -11.63 -8.10 12.90
CA LEU A 460 -12.83 -7.86 12.10
C LEU A 460 -13.87 -8.95 12.35
N ASP A 461 -15.04 -8.56 12.85
CA ASP A 461 -16.18 -9.46 13.01
C ASP A 461 -16.91 -9.65 11.66
N LYS A 462 -16.31 -10.48 10.78
CA LYS A 462 -16.84 -10.73 9.42
C LYS A 462 -18.23 -11.38 9.42
N ASN A 463 -18.64 -12.02 10.51
CA ASN A 463 -19.90 -12.75 10.58
C ASN A 463 -21.09 -11.83 10.87
N ASN A 464 -20.84 -10.64 11.44
CA ASN A 464 -21.89 -9.71 11.86
C ASN A 464 -21.88 -8.43 11.02
N GLY A 465 -21.94 -8.58 9.69
CA GLY A 465 -22.10 -7.46 8.76
C GLY A 465 -23.52 -6.91 8.77
N GLU A 466 -23.67 -5.63 9.09
CA GLU A 466 -24.94 -4.90 9.04
C GLU A 466 -25.15 -4.32 7.64
N PHE A 467 -26.31 -4.57 7.04
CA PHE A 467 -26.68 -3.95 5.77
C PHE A 467 -26.97 -2.45 5.97
N VAL A 468 -26.27 -1.60 5.23
CA VAL A 468 -26.39 -0.14 5.31
C VAL A 468 -27.33 0.39 4.23
N GLY A 469 -27.21 -0.12 3.00
CA GLY A 469 -28.01 0.38 1.89
C GLY A 469 -27.57 -0.17 0.52
N ASN A 470 -28.32 0.22 -0.51
CA ASN A 470 -27.99 -0.10 -1.90
C ASN A 470 -27.35 1.11 -2.58
N ILE A 471 -26.34 0.85 -3.40
CA ILE A 471 -25.59 1.84 -4.15
C ILE A 471 -25.79 1.55 -5.64
N LYS A 472 -26.02 2.60 -6.42
CA LYS A 472 -26.06 2.52 -7.88
C LYS A 472 -24.87 3.28 -8.46
N LEU A 473 -24.06 2.59 -9.25
CA LEU A 473 -22.99 3.19 -10.03
C LEU A 473 -23.43 3.33 -11.48
N LEU A 474 -23.23 4.52 -12.04
CA LEU A 474 -23.68 4.87 -13.38
C LEU A 474 -22.51 5.28 -14.26
N LYS A 475 -22.59 4.92 -15.55
CA LYS A 475 -21.57 5.24 -16.55
C LYS A 475 -21.35 6.74 -16.74
N ASP A 476 -22.42 7.53 -16.73
CA ASP A 476 -22.38 9.00 -16.87
C ASP A 476 -21.84 9.71 -15.62
N LYS A 477 -21.72 8.98 -14.50
CA LYS A 477 -21.07 9.42 -13.25
C LYS A 477 -19.70 8.80 -13.07
N ASN A 478 -19.06 8.38 -14.17
CA ASN A 478 -17.73 7.77 -14.20
C ASN A 478 -17.59 6.53 -13.31
N TRP A 479 -18.69 5.88 -12.95
CA TRP A 479 -18.69 4.69 -12.11
C TRP A 479 -18.13 4.92 -10.69
N ILE A 480 -18.37 6.11 -10.14
CA ILE A 480 -17.91 6.52 -8.81
C ILE A 480 -19.13 6.77 -7.89
N TYR A 481 -19.03 6.32 -6.65
CA TYR A 481 -19.90 6.73 -5.54
C TYR A 481 -19.04 7.17 -4.36
N SER A 482 -19.41 8.25 -3.69
CA SER A 482 -18.72 8.74 -2.49
C SER A 482 -19.73 9.07 -1.40
N ASP A 483 -19.36 8.79 -0.15
CA ASP A 483 -20.15 9.10 1.04
C ASP A 483 -19.25 9.64 2.16
N ASP A 484 -19.65 10.80 2.69
CA ASP A 484 -18.93 11.57 3.71
C ASP A 484 -19.57 11.39 5.10
N ASN A 485 -20.78 10.84 5.18
CA ASN A 485 -21.62 10.85 6.37
C ASN A 485 -21.73 9.49 7.06
N LEU A 486 -20.89 8.53 6.66
CA LEU A 486 -20.87 7.20 7.25
C LEU A 486 -20.25 7.25 8.67
N PRO A 487 -20.92 6.70 9.70
CA PRO A 487 -20.40 6.70 11.06
C PRO A 487 -19.03 6.04 11.18
N SER A 488 -18.11 6.68 11.89
CA SER A 488 -16.75 6.15 12.08
C SER A 488 -16.67 5.10 13.19
N GLN A 489 -17.60 5.10 14.14
CA GLN A 489 -17.61 4.22 15.31
C GLN A 489 -19.02 4.06 15.88
N ASP A 490 -19.21 3.07 16.76
CA ASP A 490 -20.43 2.93 17.56
C ASP A 490 -20.37 3.74 18.87
N ASP A 491 -21.47 3.77 19.61
CA ASP A 491 -21.60 4.50 20.88
C ASP A 491 -20.63 4.01 21.98
N LYS A 492 -20.01 2.84 21.77
CA LYS A 492 -19.02 2.26 22.69
C LYS A 492 -17.58 2.49 22.22
N GLY A 493 -17.37 3.23 21.13
CA GLY A 493 -16.06 3.53 20.58
C GLY A 493 -15.45 2.42 19.70
N ASN A 494 -16.19 1.36 19.37
CA ASN A 494 -15.71 0.36 18.43
C ASN A 494 -15.72 0.96 17.02
N LYS A 495 -14.60 0.86 16.31
CA LYS A 495 -14.47 1.43 14.96
C LYS A 495 -15.32 0.65 13.97
N TYR A 496 -15.98 1.37 13.08
CA TYR A 496 -16.67 0.78 11.94
C TYR A 496 -15.76 0.72 10.71
N VAL A 497 -15.91 -0.35 9.94
CA VAL A 497 -15.37 -0.49 8.59
C VAL A 497 -16.46 -0.91 7.62
N TYR A 498 -16.27 -0.60 6.36
CA TYR A 498 -17.26 -0.75 5.31
C TYR A 498 -16.77 -1.68 4.21
N ALA A 499 -17.69 -2.46 3.66
CA ALA A 499 -17.43 -3.30 2.50
C ALA A 499 -18.64 -3.25 1.56
N VAL A 500 -18.40 -3.52 0.29
CA VAL A 500 -19.46 -3.62 -0.71
C VAL A 500 -19.48 -5.00 -1.34
N LYS A 501 -20.67 -5.36 -1.83
CA LYS A 501 -20.90 -6.54 -2.66
C LYS A 501 -21.71 -6.13 -3.89
N GLU A 502 -21.17 -6.39 -5.07
CA GLU A 502 -21.91 -6.22 -6.32
C GLU A 502 -23.06 -7.22 -6.39
N THR A 503 -24.26 -6.73 -6.71
CA THR A 503 -25.49 -7.51 -6.71
C THR A 503 -26.09 -7.71 -8.10
N SER A 504 -25.89 -6.76 -9.01
CA SER A 504 -26.33 -6.90 -10.41
C SER A 504 -25.61 -5.95 -11.35
N ILE A 505 -25.53 -6.36 -12.62
CA ILE A 505 -25.09 -5.54 -13.74
C ILE A 505 -26.28 -5.45 -14.70
N LYS A 506 -26.69 -4.24 -15.05
CA LYS A 506 -27.84 -4.04 -15.94
C LYS A 506 -27.53 -4.53 -17.35
N GLY A 507 -28.31 -5.48 -17.84
CA GLY A 507 -28.20 -6.00 -19.21
C GLY A 507 -27.05 -7.01 -19.43
N GLU A 508 -26.35 -7.42 -18.38
CA GLU A 508 -25.27 -8.41 -18.45
C GLU A 508 -25.45 -9.47 -17.34
N SER A 509 -24.85 -10.64 -17.51
CA SER A 509 -24.87 -11.68 -16.47
C SER A 509 -23.68 -11.52 -15.53
N MET A 510 -23.92 -11.55 -14.22
CA MET A 510 -22.85 -11.59 -13.21
C MET A 510 -21.92 -12.81 -13.39
N SER A 511 -22.40 -13.91 -13.97
CA SER A 511 -21.60 -15.11 -14.22
C SER A 511 -20.48 -14.92 -15.25
N ASP A 512 -20.59 -13.88 -16.07
CA ASP A 512 -19.60 -13.59 -17.12
C ASP A 512 -18.35 -12.92 -16.53
N TYR A 513 -18.40 -12.57 -15.23
CA TYR A 513 -17.38 -11.82 -14.53
C TYR A 513 -16.97 -12.48 -13.21
N LYS A 514 -15.66 -12.50 -12.94
CA LYS A 514 -15.10 -12.60 -11.60
C LYS A 514 -15.06 -11.20 -11.00
N VAL A 515 -15.77 -10.97 -9.89
CA VAL A 515 -15.73 -9.68 -9.19
C VAL A 515 -14.59 -9.67 -8.20
N ILE A 516 -13.72 -8.67 -8.33
CA ILE A 516 -12.56 -8.45 -7.45
C ILE A 516 -12.82 -7.19 -6.61
N TYR A 517 -12.61 -7.31 -5.31
CA TYR A 517 -12.75 -6.21 -4.36
C TYR A 517 -11.39 -5.88 -3.77
N MET A 518 -10.82 -4.74 -4.15
CA MET A 518 -9.59 -4.22 -3.56
C MET A 518 -9.92 -3.12 -2.57
N GLY A 519 -9.63 -3.34 -1.29
CA GLY A 519 -9.89 -2.37 -0.22
C GLY A 519 -11.23 -2.51 0.50
N ASN A 520 -11.93 -3.64 0.40
CA ASN A 520 -13.05 -3.91 1.31
C ASN A 520 -12.59 -3.89 2.79
N TYR A 521 -13.53 -3.61 3.70
CA TYR A 521 -13.31 -3.50 5.14
C TYR A 521 -12.42 -2.33 5.54
N ILE A 522 -12.67 -1.16 4.93
CA ILE A 522 -12.01 0.11 5.26
C ILE A 522 -13.00 1.09 5.90
N GLN A 523 -12.51 1.94 6.80
CA GLN A 523 -13.33 2.98 7.41
C GLN A 523 -13.52 4.19 6.48
N ALA A 524 -12.44 4.59 5.82
CA ALA A 524 -12.39 5.62 4.79
C ALA A 524 -11.29 5.22 3.79
N GLY A 525 -11.36 5.74 2.57
CA GLY A 525 -10.49 5.35 1.46
C GLY A 525 -11.29 4.97 0.22
N THR A 526 -10.62 4.34 -0.72
CA THR A 526 -11.23 3.86 -1.97
C THR A 526 -11.36 2.33 -1.96
N ILE A 527 -12.56 1.83 -2.25
CA ILE A 527 -12.81 0.44 -2.60
C ILE A 527 -12.87 0.36 -4.13
N ASN A 528 -11.95 -0.37 -4.74
CA ASN A 528 -12.04 -0.67 -6.18
C ASN A 528 -12.79 -1.98 -6.39
N VAL A 529 -13.87 -1.93 -7.16
CA VAL A 529 -14.68 -3.08 -7.55
C VAL A 529 -14.44 -3.35 -9.03
N THR A 530 -13.68 -4.39 -9.35
CA THR A 530 -13.29 -4.70 -10.73
C THR A 530 -14.03 -5.93 -11.22
N ASN A 531 -14.70 -5.85 -12.37
CA ASN A 531 -15.21 -7.03 -13.06
C ASN A 531 -14.18 -7.52 -14.07
N GLN A 532 -13.65 -8.70 -13.84
CA GLN A 532 -12.76 -9.39 -14.76
C GLN A 532 -13.55 -10.42 -15.56
N GLU A 533 -13.52 -10.34 -16.90
CA GLU A 533 -14.16 -11.35 -17.75
C GLU A 533 -13.59 -12.75 -17.46
N THR A 534 -14.45 -13.76 -17.36
CA THR A 534 -14.03 -15.15 -17.09
C THR A 534 -13.55 -15.87 -18.36
N GLY A 535 -13.73 -15.27 -19.55
CA GLY A 535 -13.44 -15.91 -20.85
C GLY A 535 -14.53 -16.86 -21.33
N ASP A 536 -15.42 -17.30 -20.43
CA ASP A 536 -16.59 -18.12 -20.73
C ASP A 536 -17.83 -17.27 -21.04
N LYS A 537 -17.68 -16.22 -21.85
CA LYS A 537 -18.86 -15.59 -22.47
C LYS A 537 -19.50 -16.66 -23.35
N LYS A 538 -20.50 -17.37 -22.81
CA LYS A 538 -21.39 -18.21 -23.59
C LYS A 538 -22.14 -17.27 -24.52
N TYR A 539 -21.54 -17.03 -25.69
CA TYR A 539 -22.27 -16.51 -26.83
C TYR A 539 -23.39 -17.51 -27.08
N THR A 540 -24.58 -17.18 -26.60
CA THR A 540 -25.78 -17.76 -27.20
C THR A 540 -25.85 -17.10 -28.55
N LEU A 541 -25.43 -17.84 -29.58
CA LEU A 541 -25.79 -17.51 -30.96
C LEU A 541 -27.28 -17.17 -30.95
N PRO A 542 -27.74 -16.09 -31.61
CA PRO A 542 -29.16 -15.88 -31.78
C PRO A 542 -29.70 -17.18 -32.35
N SER A 543 -30.74 -17.72 -31.70
CA SER A 543 -31.38 -18.96 -32.12
C SER A 543 -31.72 -18.84 -33.60
N THR A 544 -30.90 -19.42 -34.46
CA THR A 544 -31.30 -19.67 -35.84
C THR A 544 -32.53 -20.56 -35.76
N GLY A 545 -33.58 -20.16 -36.47
CA GLY A 545 -34.95 -20.56 -36.21
C GLY A 545 -35.14 -22.07 -36.07
N GLY A 546 -35.77 -22.46 -34.96
CA GLY A 546 -36.19 -23.83 -34.68
C GLY A 546 -36.53 -23.96 -33.19
N ILE A 547 -37.78 -24.31 -32.87
CA ILE A 547 -38.24 -24.43 -31.48
C ILE A 547 -37.50 -25.62 -30.82
N GLY A 548 -36.42 -25.31 -30.09
CA GLY A 548 -35.59 -26.30 -29.41
C GLY A 548 -36.29 -27.01 -28.24
N THR A 549 -35.84 -28.23 -27.96
CA THR A 549 -36.44 -29.20 -27.03
C THR A 549 -36.49 -28.79 -25.54
N LYS A 550 -35.93 -27.63 -25.17
CA LYS A 550 -35.87 -27.13 -23.79
C LYS A 550 -37.24 -26.81 -23.17
N LYS A 551 -38.26 -26.49 -23.98
CA LYS A 551 -39.64 -26.31 -23.46
C LYS A 551 -40.30 -27.63 -23.04
N TYR A 552 -39.95 -28.76 -23.68
CA TYR A 552 -40.46 -30.07 -23.28
C TYR A 552 -39.87 -30.55 -21.96
N TYR A 553 -38.61 -30.19 -21.67
CA TYR A 553 -38.03 -30.41 -20.35
C TYR A 553 -38.71 -29.58 -19.26
N LEU A 554 -39.07 -28.32 -19.54
CA LEU A 554 -39.82 -27.48 -18.59
C LEU A 554 -41.27 -27.97 -18.37
N LEU A 555 -41.96 -28.43 -19.43
CA LEU A 555 -43.30 -29.02 -19.32
C LEU A 555 -43.26 -30.39 -18.61
N GLY A 556 -42.23 -31.19 -18.88
CA GLY A 556 -42.02 -32.49 -18.22
C GLY A 556 -41.73 -32.36 -16.73
N THR A 557 -40.92 -31.37 -16.31
CA THR A 557 -40.64 -31.11 -14.89
C THR A 557 -41.82 -30.49 -14.16
N LEU A 558 -42.63 -29.67 -14.84
CA LEU A 558 -43.87 -29.12 -14.26
C LEU A 558 -44.94 -30.22 -14.08
N LEU A 559 -45.07 -31.16 -15.01
CA LEU A 559 -45.98 -32.31 -14.91
C LEU A 559 -45.57 -33.29 -13.80
N SER A 560 -44.27 -33.54 -13.60
CA SER A 560 -43.79 -34.38 -12.50
C SER A 560 -43.96 -33.70 -11.14
N MET A 561 -43.79 -32.37 -11.04
CA MET A 561 -44.13 -31.61 -9.82
C MET A 561 -45.64 -31.62 -9.51
N LEU A 562 -46.51 -31.50 -10.51
CA LEU A 562 -47.97 -31.60 -10.32
C LEU A 562 -48.40 -33.00 -9.89
N GLY A 563 -47.75 -34.05 -10.39
CA GLY A 563 -47.99 -35.43 -9.96
C GLY A 563 -47.62 -35.68 -8.48
N VAL A 564 -46.48 -35.14 -8.04
CA VAL A 564 -46.04 -35.22 -6.63
C VAL A 564 -46.96 -34.42 -5.71
N ILE A 565 -47.40 -33.23 -6.14
CA ILE A 565 -48.37 -32.40 -5.39
C ILE A 565 -49.74 -33.10 -5.29
N TYR A 566 -50.23 -33.76 -6.36
CA TYR A 566 -51.48 -34.53 -6.31
C TYR A 566 -51.40 -35.73 -5.35
N ILE A 567 -50.27 -36.44 -5.31
CA ILE A 567 -50.05 -37.54 -4.36
C ILE A 567 -50.01 -37.03 -2.91
N LEU A 568 -49.33 -35.90 -2.66
CA LEU A 568 -49.29 -35.25 -1.35
C LEU A 568 -50.66 -34.71 -0.90
N MET A 569 -51.47 -34.17 -1.83
CA MET A 569 -52.85 -33.74 -1.54
C MET A 569 -53.79 -34.92 -1.26
N LYS A 570 -53.54 -36.10 -1.85
CA LYS A 570 -54.29 -37.34 -1.55
C LYS A 570 -53.91 -37.94 -0.21
N LEU A 571 -52.64 -37.77 0.22
CA LEU A 571 -52.14 -38.16 1.54
C LEU A 571 -52.55 -37.16 2.65
N GLY A 572 -52.82 -35.89 2.31
CA GLY A 572 -53.24 -34.85 3.25
C GLY A 572 -54.74 -34.76 3.56
N LYS A 573 -55.60 -35.54 2.88
CA LYS A 573 -57.06 -35.57 3.14
C LYS A 573 -57.50 -36.68 4.11
N GLY A 574 -56.56 -37.30 4.83
CA GLY A 574 -56.82 -38.44 5.73
C GLY A 574 -56.97 -38.11 7.22
N GLY A 575 -56.84 -36.86 7.66
CA GLY A 575 -56.86 -36.59 9.10
C GLY A 575 -57.19 -35.14 9.45
N LEU A 576 -58.47 -34.86 9.66
CA LEU A 576 -59.00 -33.87 10.62
C LEU A 576 -60.52 -33.73 10.42
N PHE A 577 -61.29 -34.71 10.90
CA PHE A 577 -62.67 -34.52 11.39
C PHE A 577 -63.06 -35.77 12.20
N ARG A 578 -62.97 -35.69 13.54
CA ARG A 578 -64.00 -36.29 14.39
C ARG A 578 -64.08 -35.52 15.71
N LYS A 579 -65.12 -34.71 15.80
CA LYS A 579 -65.62 -34.05 17.01
C LYS A 579 -66.36 -35.10 17.86
N GLU A 580 -66.01 -35.13 19.13
CA GLU A 580 -66.84 -35.26 20.35
C GLU A 580 -68.21 -35.98 20.31
N ASP A 581 -68.32 -36.93 21.26
CA ASP A 581 -69.36 -37.04 22.30
C ASP A 581 -70.47 -38.11 22.30
N HIS A 582 -70.54 -38.74 23.48
CA HIS A 582 -71.63 -39.36 24.24
C HIS A 582 -72.41 -40.58 23.72
N SER A 583 -72.11 -41.74 24.34
CA SER A 583 -73.03 -42.44 25.27
C SER A 583 -72.27 -43.45 26.11
#